data_AF-A0A965F8B1-F1
#
_entry.id   AF-A0A965F8B1-F1
#
_cell.length_a   1.000
_cell.length_b   1.000
_cell.length_c   1.000
_cell.angle_alpha   90.00
_cell.angle_beta   90.00
_cell.angle_gamma   90.00
#
_symmetry.space_group_name_H-M   'P 1'
#
loop_
_entity.id
_entity.type
_entity.pdbx_description
1 polymer ?
#
loop_
_entity_poly.entity_id
_entity_poly.type
_entity_poly.pdbx_seq_one_letter_code
_entity_poly.pdbx_strand_id
1 'polypeptide(L)'
;MLFHSGDVGAITGYIDVAQVVLYLFWIFFFGLVIYLHREGKREGYPLLPGNPDLPAHVRYEGAFGMPEPKTFKTAHGEIFTAPNGKEDNRPIAGKYTGGVIGAALEPVGDPMKLAIGPGSYAERLDRPDLTFDGHPKIVPMRVAKDYWIEARDPDPRGKPVFGGDHEVAGTVTDVWVDLAESVIRYFEVSLPSGRSVLLPHNFTRIGDQALVVRSIFAKQFEDVPAIKKPDQVTLLEEEQIMAYYGAGTLYATPDRAEPIV
;
A
#
# COMPACT_ATOMS: atom_id res chain seq x y z
N MET A 1 30.87 22.82 -63.31
CA MET A 1 30.05 23.85 -62.62
C MET A 1 29.61 23.24 -61.29
N LEU A 2 30.35 23.49 -60.22
CA LEU A 2 30.11 22.94 -58.88
C LEU A 2 29.12 23.86 -58.17
N PHE A 3 27.86 23.46 -58.07
CA PHE A 3 26.90 24.13 -57.20
C PHE A 3 27.30 23.81 -55.75
N HIS A 4 27.75 24.82 -55.01
CA HIS A 4 27.84 24.76 -53.56
C HIS A 4 26.43 24.48 -53.03
N SER A 5 26.22 23.27 -52.51
CA SER A 5 25.13 22.99 -51.59
C SER A 5 25.33 23.91 -50.40
N GLY A 6 24.57 25.02 -50.33
CA GLY A 6 24.51 25.81 -49.10
C GLY A 6 24.11 24.88 -47.97
N ASP A 7 24.92 24.84 -46.92
CA ASP A 7 24.81 23.89 -45.82
C ASP A 7 23.40 23.94 -45.21
N VAL A 8 22.58 22.93 -45.54
CA VAL A 8 21.17 22.88 -45.13
C VAL A 8 21.12 22.87 -43.60
N GLY A 9 20.55 23.93 -43.02
CA GLY A 9 20.39 24.07 -41.58
C GLY A 9 21.41 24.95 -40.87
N ALA A 10 22.39 25.55 -41.58
CA ALA A 10 23.30 26.53 -40.97
C ALA A 10 22.58 27.85 -40.64
N ILE A 11 22.84 28.40 -39.44
CA ILE A 11 22.32 29.69 -38.94
C ILE A 11 23.48 30.70 -38.83
N THR A 12 24.63 30.28 -38.31
CA THR A 12 25.89 31.05 -38.33
C THR A 12 27.06 30.11 -38.70
N GLY A 13 28.30 30.63 -38.76
CA GLY A 13 29.48 29.80 -39.07
C GLY A 13 29.76 28.66 -38.09
N TYR A 14 29.13 28.64 -36.92
CA TYR A 14 29.27 27.59 -35.89
C TYR A 14 27.93 27.12 -35.29
N ILE A 15 26.78 27.59 -35.79
CA ILE A 15 25.46 27.25 -35.27
C ILE A 15 24.60 26.70 -36.39
N ASP A 16 23.97 25.55 -36.16
CA ASP A 16 22.97 24.96 -37.04
C ASP A 16 21.66 24.63 -36.30
N VAL A 17 20.62 24.30 -37.06
CA VAL A 17 19.28 23.97 -36.55
C VAL A 17 19.31 22.76 -35.62
N ALA A 18 20.13 21.75 -35.88
CA ALA A 18 20.20 20.55 -35.03
C ALA A 18 20.78 20.91 -33.65
N GLN A 19 21.81 21.76 -33.61
CA GLN A 19 22.38 22.27 -32.37
C GLN A 19 21.35 23.09 -31.56
N VAL A 20 20.57 23.96 -32.21
CA VAL A 20 19.53 24.74 -31.53
C VAL A 20 18.44 23.83 -30.95
N VAL A 21 17.96 22.85 -31.73
CA VAL A 21 16.95 21.90 -31.26
C VAL A 21 17.46 21.08 -30.07
N LEU A 22 18.74 20.69 -30.08
CA LEU A 22 19.36 19.98 -28.96
C LEU A 22 19.37 20.83 -27.67
N TYR A 23 19.73 22.11 -27.75
CA TYR A 23 19.71 22.97 -26.56
C TYR A 23 18.29 23.26 -26.06
N LEU A 24 17.32 23.43 -26.97
CA LEU A 24 15.90 23.55 -26.60
C LEU A 24 15.39 22.28 -25.91
N PHE A 25 15.78 21.10 -26.40
CA PHE A 25 15.48 19.84 -25.74
C PHE A 25 16.04 19.81 -24.32
N TRP A 26 17.31 20.21 -24.09
CA TRP A 26 17.89 20.23 -22.75
C TRP A 26 17.18 21.19 -21.80
N ILE A 27 16.82 22.39 -22.28
CA ILE A 27 16.03 23.35 -21.49
C ILE A 27 14.69 22.74 -21.08
N PHE A 28 13.97 22.15 -22.04
CA PHE A 28 12.71 21.45 -21.76
C PHE A 28 12.93 20.30 -20.77
N PHE A 29 13.94 19.46 -20.98
CA PHE A 29 14.23 18.29 -20.17
C PHE A 29 14.52 18.68 -18.72
N PHE A 30 15.37 19.68 -18.48
CA PHE A 30 15.63 20.16 -17.12
C PHE A 30 14.39 20.80 -16.50
N GLY A 31 13.56 21.51 -17.28
CA GLY A 31 12.26 21.98 -16.84
C GLY A 31 11.33 20.84 -16.41
N LEU A 32 11.29 19.74 -17.18
CA LEU A 32 10.53 18.54 -16.86
C LEU A 32 11.04 17.85 -15.60
N VAL A 33 12.36 17.74 -15.42
CA VAL A 33 12.96 17.20 -14.18
C VAL A 33 12.54 18.01 -12.97
N ILE A 34 12.58 19.34 -13.05
CA ILE A 34 12.12 20.22 -11.95
C ILE A 34 10.63 20.00 -11.68
N TYR A 35 9.81 19.93 -12.73
CA TYR A 35 8.37 19.68 -12.60
C TYR A 35 8.08 18.34 -11.92
N LEU A 36 8.67 17.24 -12.41
CA LEU A 36 8.47 15.90 -11.86
C LEU A 36 9.01 15.78 -10.44
N HIS A 37 10.14 16.42 -10.14
CA HIS A 37 10.69 16.43 -8.78
C HIS A 37 9.74 17.14 -7.80
N ARG A 38 9.04 18.21 -8.22
CA ARG A 38 8.02 18.86 -7.39
C ARG A 38 6.75 18.01 -7.29
N GLU A 39 6.26 17.41 -8.37
CA GLU A 39 5.10 16.50 -8.32
C GLU A 39 5.35 15.30 -7.39
N GLY A 40 6.60 14.80 -7.34
CA GLY A 40 7.01 13.71 -6.44
C GLY A 40 6.92 14.05 -4.94
N LYS A 41 6.71 15.32 -4.57
CA LYS A 41 6.59 15.78 -3.17
C LYS A 41 5.16 16.03 -2.71
N ARG A 42 4.16 15.52 -3.44
CA ARG A 42 2.75 15.70 -3.06
C ARG A 42 2.34 14.94 -1.80
N GLU A 43 3.05 13.87 -1.46
CA GLU A 43 2.83 13.05 -0.26
C GLU A 43 4.18 12.79 0.44
N GLY A 44 4.16 12.67 1.77
CA GLY A 44 5.38 12.38 2.57
C GLY A 44 6.35 13.55 2.73
N TYR A 45 5.95 14.76 2.33
CA TYR A 45 6.74 15.99 2.47
C TYR A 45 5.93 17.08 3.22
N PRO A 46 6.61 18.02 3.90
CA PRO A 46 8.06 18.10 4.13
C PRO A 46 8.58 16.92 4.97
N LEU A 47 9.87 16.60 4.83
CA LEU A 47 10.45 15.50 5.60
C LEU A 47 10.50 15.85 7.08
N LEU A 48 10.21 14.86 7.93
CA LEU A 48 10.39 14.98 9.37
C LEU A 48 11.89 14.96 9.72
N PRO A 49 12.32 15.74 10.73
CA PRO A 49 13.69 15.70 11.19
C PRO A 49 14.05 14.30 11.70
N GLY A 50 15.25 13.83 11.38
CA GLY A 50 15.75 12.52 11.82
C GLY A 50 16.10 12.42 13.31
N ASN A 51 15.96 13.52 14.08
CA ASN A 51 16.09 13.53 15.53
C ASN A 51 14.87 14.22 16.14
N PRO A 52 14.04 13.52 16.93
CA PRO A 52 12.85 14.09 17.58
C PRO A 52 13.17 15.16 18.63
N ASP A 53 14.41 15.25 19.12
CA ASP A 53 14.87 16.27 20.07
C ASP A 53 15.28 17.59 19.39
N LEU A 54 15.36 17.63 18.05
CA LEU A 54 15.59 18.87 17.32
C LEU A 54 14.27 19.65 17.17
N PRO A 55 14.28 20.98 17.40
CA PRO A 55 13.07 21.77 17.36
C PRO A 55 12.44 21.74 15.95
N ALA A 56 11.13 21.46 15.90
CA ALA A 56 10.30 21.17 14.73
C ALA A 56 10.16 22.30 13.67
N HIS A 57 11.00 23.33 13.71
CA HIS A 57 10.89 24.49 12.82
C HIS A 57 11.66 24.36 11.49
N VAL A 58 12.43 23.29 11.29
CA VAL A 58 13.13 23.05 10.02
C VAL A 58 12.27 22.19 9.11
N ARG A 59 11.57 22.82 8.17
CA ARG A 59 10.88 22.11 7.08
C ARG A 59 11.90 21.66 6.03
N TYR A 60 12.13 20.36 5.95
CA TYR A 60 13.02 19.79 4.94
C TYR A 60 12.25 19.57 3.62
N GLU A 61 12.24 20.61 2.78
CA GLU A 61 11.52 20.61 1.49
C GLU A 61 12.39 20.16 0.31
N GLY A 62 13.72 20.09 0.48
CA GLY A 62 14.67 19.75 -0.58
C GLY A 62 14.78 20.83 -1.68
N ALA A 63 15.32 20.45 -2.84
CA ALA A 63 15.54 21.37 -3.97
C ALA A 63 14.22 21.77 -4.67
N PHE A 64 14.15 22.99 -5.21
CA PHE A 64 12.98 23.50 -5.98
C PHE A 64 11.67 23.67 -5.19
N GLY A 65 11.72 23.59 -3.85
CA GLY A 65 10.58 23.84 -2.96
C GLY A 65 9.43 22.83 -3.10
N MET A 66 8.32 23.13 -2.42
CA MET A 66 7.08 22.35 -2.47
C MET A 66 6.20 22.74 -3.68
N PRO A 67 5.43 21.80 -4.25
CA PRO A 67 4.35 22.13 -5.19
C PRO A 67 3.20 22.83 -4.47
N GLU A 68 2.43 23.65 -5.19
CA GLU A 68 1.16 24.14 -4.67
C GLU A 68 0.15 22.97 -4.48
N PRO A 69 -0.71 23.03 -3.45
CA PRO A 69 -1.74 22.02 -3.24
C PRO A 69 -2.67 21.89 -4.44
N LYS A 70 -2.73 20.69 -5.02
CA LYS A 70 -3.74 20.32 -6.02
C LYS A 70 -4.99 19.85 -5.29
N THR A 71 -6.16 20.30 -5.73
CA THR A 71 -7.45 19.86 -5.16
C THR A 71 -8.05 18.75 -6.01
N PHE A 72 -8.39 17.64 -5.38
CA PHE A 72 -9.07 16.50 -5.97
C PHE A 72 -10.51 16.46 -5.47
N LYS A 73 -11.45 16.40 -6.40
CA LYS A 73 -12.88 16.19 -6.11
C LYS A 73 -13.20 14.75 -6.48
N THR A 74 -13.56 13.92 -5.52
CA THR A 74 -13.85 12.50 -5.75
C THR A 74 -15.27 12.30 -6.26
N ALA A 75 -15.55 11.15 -6.87
CA ALA A 75 -16.84 10.83 -7.45
C ALA A 75 -18.00 10.89 -6.44
N HIS A 76 -17.72 10.65 -5.16
CA HIS A 76 -18.72 10.63 -4.08
C HIS A 76 -18.65 11.87 -3.18
N GLY A 77 -18.11 12.98 -3.70
CA GLY A 77 -18.21 14.30 -3.08
C GLY A 77 -17.13 14.64 -2.06
N GLU A 78 -16.13 13.77 -1.86
CA GLU A 78 -15.00 14.13 -1.01
C GLU A 78 -14.05 15.07 -1.73
N ILE A 79 -13.38 15.91 -0.93
CA ILE A 79 -12.38 16.84 -1.42
C ILE A 79 -11.12 16.60 -0.61
N PHE A 80 -10.01 16.32 -1.30
CA PHE A 80 -8.69 16.26 -0.68
C PHE A 80 -7.70 17.11 -1.46
N THR A 81 -6.65 17.54 -0.78
CA THR A 81 -5.54 18.27 -1.38
C THR A 81 -4.24 17.48 -1.26
N ALA A 82 -3.30 17.70 -2.17
CA ALA A 82 -1.95 17.17 -2.05
C ALA A 82 -0.92 18.21 -2.53
N PRO A 83 0.04 18.64 -1.68
CA PRO A 83 0.20 18.27 -0.27
C PRO A 83 -0.94 18.76 0.62
N ASN A 84 -1.26 18.00 1.67
CA ASN A 84 -2.32 18.33 2.66
C ASN A 84 -1.78 18.76 4.03
N GLY A 85 -0.47 18.62 4.27
CA GLY A 85 0.15 18.95 5.57
C GLY A 85 -0.28 18.06 6.73
N LYS A 86 -0.86 16.88 6.46
CA LYS A 86 -1.20 15.89 7.49
C LYS A 86 0.03 15.06 7.82
N GLU A 87 0.31 14.95 9.11
CA GLU A 87 1.38 14.13 9.68
C GLU A 87 0.77 13.02 10.54
N ASP A 88 1.36 11.83 10.48
CA ASP A 88 1.02 10.73 11.39
C ASP A 88 1.69 10.97 12.75
N ASN A 89 0.88 11.37 13.73
CA ASN A 89 1.34 11.69 15.08
C ASN A 89 1.10 10.55 16.08
N ARG A 90 0.73 9.35 15.59
CA ARG A 90 0.51 8.21 16.47
C ARG A 90 1.81 7.81 17.17
N PRO A 91 1.75 7.43 18.45
CA PRO A 91 2.95 6.96 19.15
C PRO A 91 3.43 5.64 18.53
N ILE A 92 4.70 5.62 18.15
CA ILE A 92 5.34 4.40 17.64
C ILE A 92 5.83 3.58 18.83
N ALA A 93 5.33 2.34 18.96
CA ALA A 93 5.70 1.43 20.04
C ALA A 93 7.05 0.73 19.77
N GLY A 94 8.11 1.53 19.62
CA GLY A 94 9.47 1.05 19.38
C GLY A 94 10.52 1.91 20.07
N LYS A 95 11.73 1.37 20.20
CA LYS A 95 12.91 2.07 20.72
C LYS A 95 14.03 1.99 19.70
N TYR A 96 14.80 3.06 19.57
CA TYR A 96 15.98 3.03 18.69
C TYR A 96 17.02 2.05 19.22
N THR A 97 17.56 1.21 18.33
CA THR A 97 18.59 0.22 18.67
C THR A 97 19.96 0.85 18.96
N GLY A 98 20.14 2.13 18.62
CA GLY A 98 21.36 2.89 18.87
C GLY A 98 21.11 4.40 18.93
N GLY A 99 22.11 5.15 19.40
CA GLY A 99 22.04 6.61 19.56
C GLY A 99 22.42 7.43 18.32
N VAL A 100 22.30 6.86 17.12
CA VAL A 100 22.69 7.51 15.86
C VAL A 100 21.48 7.71 14.95
N ILE A 101 21.49 8.79 14.16
CA ILE A 101 20.47 9.02 13.12
C ILE A 101 20.54 7.86 12.11
N GLY A 102 19.38 7.28 11.81
CA GLY A 102 19.26 6.11 10.94
C GLY A 102 19.41 4.77 11.64
N ALA A 103 19.57 4.73 12.98
CA ALA A 103 19.41 3.49 13.74
C ALA A 103 17.97 2.95 13.58
N ALA A 104 17.84 1.63 13.51
CA ALA A 104 16.55 0.97 13.40
C ALA A 104 15.72 1.14 14.68
N LEU A 105 14.39 1.01 14.53
CA LEU A 105 13.46 0.93 15.66
C LEU A 105 13.17 -0.55 15.97
N GLU A 106 13.42 -0.95 17.20
CA GLU A 106 13.06 -2.26 17.74
C GLU A 106 11.68 -2.18 18.43
N PRO A 107 10.72 -3.05 18.08
CA PRO A 107 9.40 -3.05 18.71
C PRO A 107 9.46 -3.31 20.23
N VAL A 108 8.58 -2.64 20.99
CA VAL A 108 8.42 -2.88 22.44
C VAL A 108 7.07 -3.54 22.72
N GLY A 109 7.07 -4.86 22.87
CA GLY A 109 5.87 -5.67 23.07
C GLY A 109 5.73 -6.76 21.99
N ASP A 110 4.51 -7.23 21.74
CA ASP A 110 4.23 -8.18 20.65
C ASP A 110 4.16 -7.45 19.30
N PRO A 111 5.19 -7.54 18.45
CA PRO A 111 5.27 -6.78 17.20
C PRO A 111 4.14 -7.08 16.20
N MET A 112 3.45 -8.22 16.33
CA MET A 112 2.26 -8.52 15.51
C MET A 112 1.10 -7.54 15.76
N LYS A 113 1.08 -6.87 16.92
CA LYS A 113 -0.06 -6.04 17.38
C LYS A 113 0.27 -4.55 17.51
N LEU A 114 1.50 -4.15 17.19
CA LEU A 114 2.00 -2.80 17.47
C LEU A 114 1.88 -1.82 16.29
N ALA A 115 1.38 -2.28 15.13
CA ALA A 115 1.29 -1.46 13.92
C ALA A 115 2.63 -0.80 13.51
N ILE A 116 3.72 -1.57 13.57
CA ILE A 116 5.10 -1.10 13.36
C ILE A 116 5.80 -1.91 12.27
N GLY A 117 6.76 -1.29 11.57
CA GLY A 117 7.54 -1.93 10.52
C GLY A 117 6.63 -2.51 9.43
N PRO A 118 6.77 -3.79 9.04
CA PRO A 118 5.90 -4.42 8.04
C PRO A 118 4.44 -4.59 8.50
N GLY A 119 4.17 -4.37 9.79
CA GLY A 119 2.82 -4.31 10.36
C GLY A 119 2.18 -2.93 10.38
N SER A 120 2.86 -1.89 9.87
CA SER A 120 2.32 -0.53 9.86
C SER A 120 1.20 -0.38 8.84
N TYR A 121 0.26 0.51 9.13
CA TYR A 121 -0.85 0.85 8.22
C TYR A 121 -1.08 2.36 8.17
N ALA A 122 -1.61 2.86 7.06
CA ALA A 122 -2.01 4.26 6.94
C ALA A 122 -3.41 4.48 7.58
N GLU A 123 -3.62 5.61 8.25
CA GLU A 123 -4.96 6.01 8.74
C GLU A 123 -5.86 6.48 7.59
N ARG A 124 -6.27 5.52 6.74
CA ARG A 124 -7.26 5.75 5.69
C ARG A 124 -8.63 6.03 6.32
N LEU A 125 -9.55 6.48 5.48
CA LEU A 125 -10.90 6.82 5.91
C LEU A 125 -11.64 5.59 6.46
N ASP A 126 -12.27 5.72 7.61
CA ASP A 126 -13.06 4.66 8.25
C ASP A 126 -14.47 4.56 7.63
N ARG A 127 -14.50 4.30 6.32
CA ARG A 127 -15.72 4.07 5.52
C ARG A 127 -15.39 3.12 4.37
N PRO A 128 -16.38 2.40 3.80
CA PRO A 128 -16.13 1.53 2.66
C PRO A 128 -15.70 2.34 1.44
N ASP A 129 -14.85 1.72 0.62
CA ASP A 129 -14.74 2.14 -0.78
C ASP A 129 -16.06 1.85 -1.51
N LEU A 130 -16.35 2.64 -2.54
CA LEU A 130 -17.63 2.59 -3.22
C LEU A 130 -17.47 2.25 -4.71
N THR A 131 -18.45 1.52 -5.23
CA THR A 131 -18.67 1.37 -6.68
C THR A 131 -19.09 2.71 -7.29
N PHE A 132 -19.10 2.80 -8.63
CA PHE A 132 -19.51 4.01 -9.34
C PHE A 132 -20.91 4.51 -8.94
N ASP A 133 -21.84 3.59 -8.70
CA ASP A 133 -23.23 3.84 -8.28
C ASP A 133 -23.41 3.96 -6.75
N GLY A 134 -22.31 3.89 -5.96
CA GLY A 134 -22.30 4.24 -4.54
C GLY A 134 -22.57 3.09 -3.57
N HIS A 135 -22.49 1.84 -4.00
CA HIS A 135 -22.56 0.67 -3.11
C HIS A 135 -21.18 0.32 -2.55
N PRO A 136 -21.08 -0.32 -1.37
CA PRO A 136 -19.80 -0.85 -0.89
C PRO A 136 -19.14 -1.73 -1.96
N LYS A 137 -17.89 -1.41 -2.33
CA LYS A 137 -17.19 -2.04 -3.44
C LYS A 137 -16.77 -3.47 -3.15
N ILE A 138 -16.29 -3.73 -1.93
CA ILE A 138 -15.80 -5.04 -1.51
C ILE A 138 -16.80 -5.63 -0.53
N VAL A 139 -17.45 -6.71 -0.95
CA VAL A 139 -18.54 -7.38 -0.21
C VAL A 139 -18.42 -8.90 -0.33
N PRO A 140 -18.96 -9.67 0.63
CA PRO A 140 -19.00 -11.12 0.55
C PRO A 140 -19.98 -11.61 -0.54
N MET A 141 -19.76 -12.79 -1.10
CA MET A 141 -20.64 -13.41 -2.08
C MET A 141 -22.02 -13.79 -1.50
N ARG A 142 -22.19 -13.87 -0.17
CA ARG A 142 -23.53 -13.90 0.43
C ARG A 142 -24.35 -12.62 0.13
N VAL A 143 -23.70 -11.49 -0.17
CA VAL A 143 -24.35 -10.24 -0.60
C VAL A 143 -24.31 -10.12 -2.12
N ALA A 144 -23.17 -10.38 -2.75
CA ALA A 144 -22.97 -10.30 -4.20
C ALA A 144 -23.57 -11.51 -4.94
N LYS A 145 -24.90 -11.62 -4.97
CA LYS A 145 -25.63 -12.77 -5.52
C LYS A 145 -25.44 -13.00 -7.02
N ASP A 146 -25.06 -11.96 -7.76
CA ASP A 146 -24.81 -12.04 -9.20
C ASP A 146 -23.37 -12.47 -9.54
N TYR A 147 -22.56 -12.81 -8.54
CA TYR A 147 -21.17 -13.27 -8.71
C TYR A 147 -21.07 -14.77 -8.41
N TRP A 148 -20.22 -15.46 -9.15
CA TRP A 148 -19.90 -16.87 -8.96
C TRP A 148 -18.40 -17.12 -9.12
N ILE A 149 -17.90 -18.21 -8.54
CA ILE A 149 -16.55 -18.70 -8.85
C ILE A 149 -16.60 -19.38 -10.22
N GLU A 150 -15.63 -19.08 -11.08
CA GLU A 150 -15.53 -19.67 -12.41
C GLU A 150 -15.49 -21.20 -12.29
N ALA A 151 -16.25 -21.92 -13.12
CA ALA A 151 -16.49 -23.35 -12.94
C ALA A 151 -15.23 -24.24 -13.06
N ARG A 152 -14.15 -23.73 -13.68
CA ARG A 152 -12.85 -24.39 -13.80
C ARG A 152 -11.94 -24.10 -12.60
N ASP A 153 -12.27 -23.11 -11.79
CA ASP A 153 -11.52 -22.74 -10.59
C ASP A 153 -12.05 -23.47 -9.36
N PRO A 154 -11.18 -23.99 -8.48
CA PRO A 154 -11.61 -24.65 -7.25
C PRO A 154 -12.29 -23.67 -6.29
N ASP A 155 -13.58 -23.88 -5.99
CA ASP A 155 -14.30 -23.08 -4.99
C ASP A 155 -13.60 -23.16 -3.62
N PRO A 156 -13.16 -22.05 -3.03
CA PRO A 156 -12.43 -22.06 -1.77
C PRO A 156 -13.33 -22.35 -0.56
N ARG A 157 -14.65 -22.17 -0.68
CA ARG A 157 -15.59 -22.31 0.44
C ARG A 157 -15.63 -23.75 0.95
N GLY A 158 -15.62 -23.89 2.28
CA GLY A 158 -15.54 -25.18 2.97
C GLY A 158 -14.12 -25.77 3.07
N LYS A 159 -13.12 -25.18 2.42
CA LYS A 159 -11.74 -25.67 2.53
C LYS A 159 -11.09 -25.23 3.84
N PRO A 160 -10.22 -26.06 4.44
CA PRO A 160 -9.39 -25.67 5.56
C PRO A 160 -8.35 -24.62 5.14
N VAL A 161 -8.04 -23.72 6.08
CA VAL A 161 -6.95 -22.75 5.98
C VAL A 161 -5.82 -23.20 6.89
N PHE A 162 -4.62 -23.35 6.34
CA PHE A 162 -3.41 -23.67 7.09
C PHE A 162 -2.54 -22.44 7.29
N GLY A 163 -2.01 -22.29 8.50
CA GLY A 163 -0.98 -21.29 8.80
C GLY A 163 0.39 -21.71 8.26
N GLY A 164 1.37 -20.81 8.40
CA GLY A 164 2.76 -21.05 8.00
C GLY A 164 3.47 -22.12 8.83
N ASP A 165 2.84 -22.53 9.94
CA ASP A 165 3.19 -23.64 10.83
C ASP A 165 2.55 -24.97 10.42
N HIS A 166 1.79 -24.99 9.31
CA HIS A 166 1.10 -26.17 8.76
C HIS A 166 0.00 -26.73 9.67
N GLU A 167 -0.45 -25.94 10.66
CA GLU A 167 -1.60 -26.25 11.48
C GLU A 167 -2.86 -25.60 10.91
N VAL A 168 -4.03 -26.20 11.19
CA VAL A 168 -5.31 -25.67 10.72
C VAL A 168 -5.70 -24.46 11.56
N ALA A 169 -5.86 -23.31 10.90
CA ALA A 169 -6.32 -22.07 11.50
C ALA A 169 -7.86 -21.98 11.56
N GLY A 170 -8.53 -22.50 10.52
CA GLY A 170 -9.98 -22.36 10.37
C GLY A 170 -10.48 -22.92 9.05
N THR A 171 -11.72 -22.56 8.69
CA THR A 171 -12.37 -22.99 7.45
C THR A 171 -12.94 -21.79 6.71
N VAL A 172 -12.77 -21.75 5.38
CA VAL A 172 -13.35 -20.68 4.56
C VAL A 172 -14.86 -20.78 4.56
N THR A 173 -15.56 -19.71 4.91
CA THR A 173 -17.03 -19.64 4.93
C THR A 173 -17.59 -18.84 3.78
N ASP A 174 -16.87 -17.82 3.30
CA ASP A 174 -17.31 -16.99 2.19
C ASP A 174 -16.12 -16.40 1.41
N VAL A 175 -16.40 -15.80 0.26
CA VAL A 175 -15.44 -15.12 -0.59
C VAL A 175 -15.88 -13.67 -0.75
N TRP A 176 -14.96 -12.74 -0.56
CA TRP A 176 -15.21 -11.31 -0.72
C TRP A 176 -14.67 -10.82 -2.06
N VAL A 177 -15.56 -10.23 -2.85
CA VAL A 177 -15.30 -9.83 -4.23
C VAL A 177 -15.35 -8.31 -4.36
N ASP A 178 -14.54 -7.79 -5.26
CA ASP A 178 -14.61 -6.42 -5.74
C ASP A 178 -15.65 -6.33 -6.86
N LEU A 179 -16.73 -5.59 -6.61
CA LEU A 179 -17.82 -5.43 -7.57
C LEU A 179 -17.41 -4.60 -8.80
N ALA A 180 -16.44 -3.69 -8.66
CA ALA A 180 -16.02 -2.83 -9.76
C ALA A 180 -15.06 -3.54 -10.73
N GLU A 181 -14.24 -4.46 -10.23
CA GLU A 181 -13.19 -5.12 -11.01
C GLU A 181 -13.43 -6.63 -11.24
N SER A 182 -14.45 -7.22 -10.62
CA SER A 182 -14.74 -8.66 -10.71
C SER A 182 -13.55 -9.55 -10.30
N VAL A 183 -12.94 -9.22 -9.16
CA VAL A 183 -11.79 -9.96 -8.59
C VAL A 183 -12.03 -10.34 -7.13
N ILE A 184 -11.46 -11.46 -6.70
CA ILE A 184 -11.46 -11.86 -5.29
C ILE A 184 -10.45 -10.99 -4.53
N ARG A 185 -10.88 -10.36 -3.42
CA ARG A 185 -10.03 -9.56 -2.54
C ARG A 185 -9.70 -10.28 -1.24
N TYR A 186 -10.70 -10.93 -0.63
CA TYR A 186 -10.52 -11.65 0.64
C TYR A 186 -11.28 -12.99 0.65
N PHE A 187 -10.85 -13.89 1.52
CA PHE A 187 -11.60 -15.06 1.98
C PHE A 187 -12.07 -14.79 3.41
N GLU A 188 -13.31 -15.13 3.73
CA GLU A 188 -13.78 -15.12 5.10
C GLU A 188 -13.51 -16.47 5.75
N VAL A 189 -12.86 -16.46 6.91
CA VAL A 189 -12.42 -17.66 7.60
C VAL A 189 -13.07 -17.73 8.96
N SER A 190 -13.87 -18.78 9.20
CA SER A 190 -14.37 -19.11 10.53
C SER A 190 -13.27 -19.83 11.32
N LEU A 191 -12.99 -19.30 12.50
CA LEU A 191 -12.02 -19.84 13.44
C LEU A 191 -12.69 -20.76 14.47
N PRO A 192 -11.94 -21.67 15.11
CA PRO A 192 -12.47 -22.54 16.18
C PRO A 192 -13.07 -21.78 17.36
N SER A 193 -12.64 -20.54 17.61
CA SER A 193 -13.21 -19.67 18.66
C SER A 193 -14.64 -19.18 18.36
N GLY A 194 -15.13 -19.40 17.14
CA GLY A 194 -16.40 -18.83 16.65
C GLY A 194 -16.25 -17.43 16.05
N ARG A 195 -15.04 -16.84 16.05
CA ARG A 195 -14.75 -15.60 15.32
C ARG A 195 -14.64 -15.86 13.83
N SER A 196 -14.96 -14.84 13.05
CA SER A 196 -14.68 -14.79 11.61
C SER A 196 -13.71 -13.66 11.31
N VAL A 197 -12.74 -13.93 10.43
CA VAL A 197 -11.70 -12.96 10.04
C VAL A 197 -11.56 -12.95 8.53
N LEU A 198 -11.11 -11.82 7.98
CA LEU A 198 -10.78 -11.73 6.56
C LEU A 198 -9.32 -12.15 6.33
N LEU A 199 -9.13 -12.93 5.27
CA LEU A 199 -7.85 -13.41 4.78
C LEU A 199 -7.61 -12.83 3.39
N PRO A 200 -6.61 -11.96 3.20
CA PRO A 200 -6.32 -11.38 1.90
C PRO A 200 -5.92 -12.41 0.85
N HIS A 201 -6.47 -12.26 -0.36
CA HIS A 201 -6.19 -13.15 -1.48
C HIS A 201 -4.68 -13.22 -1.80
N ASN A 202 -3.98 -12.09 -1.76
CA ASN A 202 -2.55 -11.99 -2.10
C ASN A 202 -1.60 -12.58 -1.05
N PHE A 203 -2.08 -12.88 0.17
CA PHE A 203 -1.31 -13.65 1.17
C PHE A 203 -1.59 -15.16 1.10
N THR A 204 -2.45 -15.58 0.18
CA THR A 204 -3.00 -16.92 0.18
C THR A 204 -2.54 -17.72 -1.03
N ARG A 205 -1.96 -18.90 -0.77
CA ARG A 205 -1.82 -19.93 -1.80
C ARG A 205 -3.07 -20.78 -1.83
N ILE A 206 -3.81 -20.74 -2.94
CA ILE A 206 -5.04 -21.50 -3.13
C ILE A 206 -4.69 -22.83 -3.78
N GLY A 207 -5.01 -23.93 -3.11
CA GLY A 207 -4.88 -25.27 -3.64
C GLY A 207 -6.24 -25.95 -3.82
N ASP A 208 -6.22 -27.14 -4.42
CA ASP A 208 -7.42 -27.92 -4.68
C ASP A 208 -8.13 -28.35 -3.39
N GLN A 209 -7.36 -28.66 -2.34
CA GLN A 209 -7.90 -29.17 -1.08
C GLN A 209 -7.88 -28.16 0.07
N ALA A 210 -7.04 -27.13 0.01
CA ALA A 210 -6.81 -26.23 1.12
C ALA A 210 -6.28 -24.86 0.66
N LEU A 211 -6.38 -23.87 1.55
CA LEU A 211 -5.71 -22.58 1.43
C LEU A 211 -4.52 -22.59 2.40
N VAL A 212 -3.38 -22.06 1.97
CA VAL A 212 -2.15 -21.98 2.79
C VAL A 212 -1.68 -20.55 2.89
N VAL A 213 -1.43 -20.10 4.12
CA VAL A 213 -1.02 -18.73 4.44
C VAL A 213 0.33 -18.77 5.12
N ARG A 214 1.39 -18.40 4.40
CA ARG A 214 2.76 -18.46 4.93
C ARG A 214 3.04 -17.39 5.98
N SER A 215 2.38 -16.23 5.88
CA SER A 215 2.75 -15.04 6.65
C SER A 215 2.49 -15.18 8.14
N ILE A 216 1.44 -15.87 8.57
CA ILE A 216 1.13 -16.05 10.00
C ILE A 216 0.87 -17.52 10.34
N PHE A 217 1.01 -17.86 11.62
CA PHE A 217 0.75 -19.20 12.16
C PHE A 217 -0.71 -19.37 12.57
N ALA A 218 -1.17 -20.61 12.69
CA ALA A 218 -2.60 -20.92 12.88
C ALA A 218 -3.21 -20.17 14.09
N LYS A 219 -2.50 -20.12 15.21
CA LYS A 219 -2.97 -19.41 16.43
C LYS A 219 -3.04 -17.89 16.26
N GLN A 220 -2.23 -17.31 15.37
CA GLN A 220 -2.19 -15.86 15.15
C GLN A 220 -3.42 -15.37 14.36
N PHE A 221 -4.20 -16.25 13.73
CA PHE A 221 -5.47 -15.86 13.11
C PHE A 221 -6.46 -15.26 14.13
N GLU A 222 -6.37 -15.67 15.40
CA GLU A 222 -7.15 -15.09 16.50
C GLU A 222 -6.79 -13.64 16.82
N ASP A 223 -5.76 -13.07 16.22
CA ASP A 223 -5.37 -11.68 16.46
C ASP A 223 -5.54 -10.80 15.22
N VAL A 224 -6.04 -11.37 14.11
CA VAL A 224 -6.37 -10.60 12.91
C VAL A 224 -7.43 -9.55 13.26
N PRO A 225 -7.24 -8.27 12.83
CA PRO A 225 -8.21 -7.21 13.06
C PRO A 225 -9.62 -7.60 12.56
N ALA A 226 -10.62 -7.35 13.40
CA ALA A 226 -12.01 -7.63 13.08
C ALA A 226 -12.64 -6.49 12.27
N ILE A 227 -13.59 -6.83 11.41
CA ILE A 227 -14.45 -5.85 10.74
C ILE A 227 -15.64 -5.48 11.62
N LYS A 228 -16.08 -4.22 11.57
CA LYS A 228 -17.21 -3.71 12.35
C LYS A 228 -18.56 -4.23 11.86
N LYS A 229 -18.68 -4.48 10.56
CA LYS A 229 -19.90 -4.92 9.91
C LYS A 229 -19.64 -6.19 9.11
N PRO A 230 -20.52 -7.20 9.16
CA PRO A 230 -20.28 -8.48 8.53
C PRO A 230 -20.32 -8.41 6.99
N ASP A 231 -20.92 -7.38 6.40
CA ASP A 231 -21.23 -7.33 4.97
C ASP A 231 -20.53 -6.18 4.23
N GLN A 232 -19.57 -5.52 4.86
CA GLN A 232 -18.74 -4.49 4.26
C GLN A 232 -17.41 -4.35 5.01
N VAL A 233 -16.38 -3.90 4.32
CA VAL A 233 -15.08 -3.55 4.90
C VAL A 233 -14.75 -2.09 4.57
N THR A 234 -14.18 -1.36 5.52
CA THR A 234 -13.74 0.03 5.35
C THR A 234 -12.31 0.11 4.81
N LEU A 235 -11.95 1.23 4.18
CA LEU A 235 -10.57 1.46 3.72
C LEU A 235 -9.55 1.35 4.86
N LEU A 236 -9.92 1.75 6.08
CA LEU A 236 -9.07 1.59 7.27
C LEU A 236 -8.95 0.13 7.72
N GLU A 237 -10.06 -0.62 7.75
CA GLU A 237 -10.04 -2.04 8.10
C GLU A 237 -9.24 -2.85 7.06
N GLU A 238 -9.38 -2.56 5.77
CA GLU A 238 -8.58 -3.16 4.70
C GLU A 238 -7.08 -3.00 4.98
N GLU A 239 -6.63 -1.79 5.33
CA GLU A 239 -5.23 -1.50 5.68
C GLU A 239 -4.79 -2.25 6.93
N GLN A 240 -5.59 -2.23 8.00
CA GLN A 240 -5.26 -2.89 9.27
C GLN A 240 -5.14 -4.41 9.11
N ILE A 241 -6.08 -5.03 8.38
CA ILE A 241 -6.07 -6.45 8.08
C ILE A 241 -4.81 -6.78 7.27
N MET A 242 -4.57 -6.08 6.16
CA MET A 242 -3.41 -6.29 5.30
C MET A 242 -2.09 -6.15 6.06
N ALA A 243 -1.97 -5.11 6.87
CA ALA A 243 -0.79 -4.85 7.67
C ALA A 243 -0.55 -5.94 8.70
N TYR A 244 -1.58 -6.51 9.33
CA TYR A 244 -1.42 -7.63 10.26
C TYR A 244 -0.77 -8.86 9.59
N TYR A 245 -1.23 -9.25 8.39
CA TYR A 245 -0.56 -10.30 7.62
C TYR A 245 0.83 -9.88 7.14
N GLY A 246 1.05 -8.59 6.85
CA GLY A 246 2.35 -8.00 6.57
C GLY A 246 3.34 -8.19 7.72
N ALA A 247 2.91 -7.89 8.95
CA ALA A 247 3.67 -8.05 10.19
C ALA A 247 4.23 -9.47 10.30
N GLY A 248 3.38 -10.46 10.03
CA GLY A 248 3.73 -11.88 10.09
C GLY A 248 4.96 -12.25 9.24
N THR A 249 5.18 -11.56 8.12
CA THR A 249 6.33 -11.86 7.24
C THR A 249 7.68 -11.69 7.92
N LEU A 250 7.77 -10.83 8.94
CA LEU A 250 8.96 -10.60 9.75
C LEU A 250 8.80 -11.09 11.19
N TYR A 251 7.58 -11.05 11.73
CA TYR A 251 7.33 -11.17 13.16
C TYR A 251 6.56 -12.42 13.61
N ALA A 252 6.11 -13.27 12.70
CA ALA A 252 5.35 -14.47 13.09
C ALA A 252 6.16 -15.47 13.94
N THR A 253 7.49 -15.47 13.80
CA THR A 253 8.44 -16.20 14.65
C THR A 253 9.72 -15.37 14.78
N PRO A 254 10.45 -15.43 15.92
CA PRO A 254 11.70 -14.68 16.10
C PRO A 254 12.71 -14.90 14.97
N ASP A 255 12.84 -16.13 14.49
CA ASP A 255 13.82 -16.50 13.45
C ASP A 255 13.64 -15.73 12.13
N ARG A 256 12.44 -15.19 11.84
CA ARG A 256 12.18 -14.42 10.61
C ARG A 256 12.84 -13.04 10.61
N ALA A 257 13.14 -12.50 11.79
CA ALA A 257 13.82 -11.22 11.93
C ALA A 257 15.35 -11.34 11.81
N GLU A 258 15.87 -12.55 11.93
CA GLU A 258 17.31 -12.83 11.91
C GLU A 258 17.83 -13.05 10.47
N PRO A 259 19.15 -12.90 10.26
CA PRO A 259 19.78 -13.27 9.00
C PRO A 259 19.49 -14.72 8.60
N ILE A 260 19.29 -14.94 7.30
CA ILE A 260 19.00 -16.28 6.75
C ILE A 260 20.23 -17.21 6.78
N VAL A 261 21.43 -16.65 6.92
CA VAL A 261 22.73 -17.34 6.90
C VAL A 261 23.62 -16.85 8.03
#